data_AF-A0A800A2V8-F1
#
_entry.id   AF-A0A800A2V8-F1
#
_cell.length_a   1.000
_cell.length_b   1.000
_cell.length_c   1.000
_cell.angle_alpha   90.00
_cell.angle_beta   90.00
_cell.angle_gamma   90.00
#
_symmetry.space_group_name_H-M   'P 1'
#
loop_
_entity.id
_entity.type
_entity.pdbx_description
1 polymer ?
#
loop_
_entity_poly.entity_id
_entity_poly.type
_entity_poly.pdbx_seq_one_letter_code
_entity_poly.pdbx_strand_id
1 'polypeptide(L)' 'MAKNLICPQYCPSPFCEVSCPSGAIVTVVEEKNVYADPDKCNRCGICRVVCVTWSQDKRLAQRRPWISSDWIRPRTG' A
#
# COMPACT_ATOMS: atom_id res chain seq x y z
N MET A 1 5.01 16.87 -14.92
CA MET A 1 5.33 15.62 -14.21
C MET A 1 4.10 14.73 -14.28
N ALA A 2 4.06 13.75 -15.18
CA ALA A 2 2.95 12.80 -15.23
C ALA A 2 3.02 11.91 -13.99
N LYS A 3 1.90 11.68 -13.31
CA LYS A 3 1.83 10.86 -12.11
C LYS A 3 0.75 9.80 -12.32
N ASN A 4 1.10 8.54 -12.12
CA ASN A 4 0.16 7.44 -12.31
C ASN A 4 -0.56 7.15 -10.99
N LEU A 5 -1.88 7.30 -10.95
CA LEU A 5 -2.68 6.88 -9.80
C LEU A 5 -2.58 5.36 -9.64
N ILE A 6 -2.07 4.90 -8.50
CA ILE A 6 -1.90 3.46 -8.23
C ILE A 6 -2.82 2.94 -7.14
N CYS A 7 -3.29 3.81 -6.24
CA CYS A 7 -4.17 3.41 -5.15
C CYS A 7 -4.90 4.65 -4.60
N PRO A 8 -6.23 4.62 -4.45
CA PRO A 8 -6.92 5.53 -3.54
C PRO A 8 -6.48 5.12 -2.13
N GLN A 9 -5.74 5.95 -1.42
CA GLN A 9 -5.12 5.70 -0.12
C GLN A 9 -6.14 5.15 0.89
N TYR A 10 -6.18 3.82 1.01
CA TYR A 10 -7.02 3.11 1.98
C TYR A 10 -6.28 2.80 3.30
N CYS A 11 -4.96 3.01 3.33
CA CYS A 11 -4.13 2.65 4.47
C CYS A 11 -3.94 3.86 5.41
N PRO A 12 -4.03 3.68 6.74
CA PRO A 12 -3.69 4.74 7.69
C PRO A 12 -2.19 5.08 7.67
N SER A 13 -1.34 4.09 7.36
CA SER A 13 0.10 4.27 7.13
C SER A 13 0.47 3.71 5.74
N PRO A 14 0.96 4.53 4.80
CA PRO A 14 1.27 4.11 3.44
C PRO A 14 2.61 3.35 3.37
N PHE A 15 2.60 2.05 3.64
CA PHE A 15 3.81 1.22 3.56
C PHE A 15 4.49 1.20 2.18
N CYS A 16 3.72 1.39 1.10
CA CYS A 16 4.26 1.51 -0.26
C CYS A 16 5.22 2.69 -0.43
N GLU A 17 4.98 3.78 0.30
CA GLU A 17 5.82 4.98 0.25
C GLU A 17 7.14 4.74 0.95
N VAL A 18 7.09 4.29 2.21
CA VAL A 18 8.27 4.00 3.04
C VAL A 18 9.16 2.92 2.42
N SER A 19 8.57 1.94 1.73
CA SER A 19 9.31 0.82 1.14
C SER A 19 9.88 1.11 -0.25
N CYS A 20 9.57 2.25 -0.87
CA CYS A 20 10.04 2.54 -2.23
C CYS A 20 11.50 3.04 -2.22
N PRO A 21 12.48 2.24 -2.70
CA PRO A 21 13.88 2.65 -2.63
C PRO A 21 14.23 3.79 -3.59
N SER A 22 13.45 3.97 -4.66
CA SER A 22 13.68 5.04 -5.64
C SER A 22 12.92 6.34 -5.32
N GLY A 23 12.14 6.39 -4.23
CA GLY A 23 11.33 7.55 -3.89
C GLY A 23 10.30 7.92 -4.96
N ALA A 24 9.82 6.93 -5.72
CA ALA A 24 8.86 7.14 -6.80
C ALA A 24 7.40 7.21 -6.31
N ILE A 25 7.12 6.81 -5.07
CA ILE A 25 5.76 6.80 -4.52
C ILE A 25 5.51 8.11 -3.78
N VAL A 26 4.37 8.74 -4.07
CA VAL A 26 3.95 10.00 -3.47
C VAL A 26 2.50 9.87 -3.01
N THR A 27 2.24 10.16 -1.73
CA THR A 27 0.88 10.32 -1.20
C THR A 27 0.44 11.79 -1.25
N VAL A 28 -0.80 12.02 -1.68
CA VAL A 28 -1.46 13.32 -1.61
C VAL A 28 -2.57 13.22 -0.59
N VAL A 29 -2.35 13.79 0.60
CA VAL A 29 -3.23 13.64 1.77
C VAL A 29 -4.63 14.19 1.52
N GLU A 30 -4.73 15.34 0.82
CA GLU A 30 -6.01 15.99 0.51
C GLU A 30 -6.90 15.12 -0.36
N GLU A 31 -6.32 14.46 -1.36
CA GLU A 31 -7.03 13.62 -2.32
C GLU A 31 -7.18 12.17 -1.84
N LYS A 32 -6.48 11.80 -0.76
CA LYS A 32 -6.32 10.40 -0.31
C LYS A 32 -5.95 9.51 -1.48
N ASN A 33 -4.93 9.90 -2.24
CA ASN A 33 -4.46 9.17 -3.40
C ASN A 33 -2.95 8.91 -3.31
N VAL A 34 -2.55 7.73 -3.80
CA VAL A 34 -1.16 7.31 -3.94
C VAL A 34 -0.81 7.30 -5.42
N TYR A 35 0.26 7.98 -5.76
CA TYR A 35 0.78 8.09 -7.12
C TYR A 35 2.17 7.47 -7.24
N ALA A 36 2.47 6.98 -8.44
CA ALA A 36 3.82 6.62 -8.84
C ALA A 36 4.34 7.61 -9.88
N ASP A 37 5.54 8.15 -9.63
CA ASP A 37 6.32 8.93 -10.58
C ASP A 37 6.97 7.97 -11.60
N PRO A 38 6.57 8.02 -12.89
CA PRO A 38 7.07 7.10 -13.91
C PRO A 38 8.55 7.34 -14.23
N ASP A 39 9.08 8.54 -13.98
CA ASP A 39 10.46 8.89 -14.30
C ASP A 39 11.44 8.33 -13.25
N LYS A 40 10.95 8.11 -12.02
CA LYS A 40 11.71 7.50 -10.91
C LYS A 40 11.43 6.02 -10.71
N CYS A 41 10.32 5.50 -11.23
CA CYS A 41 9.89 4.13 -10.99
C CYS A 41 10.64 3.14 -11.89
N ASN A 42 11.50 2.32 -11.29
CA ASN A 42 12.23 1.24 -11.96
C ASN A 42 11.46 -0.10 -12.01
N ARG A 43 10.18 -0.11 -11.62
CA ARG A 43 9.30 -1.29 -11.61
C ARG A 43 9.81 -2.49 -10.79
N CYS A 44 10.59 -2.25 -9.73
CA CYS A 44 11.09 -3.31 -8.83
C CYS A 44 10.00 -4.11 -8.09
N GLY A 45 8.78 -3.58 -7.96
CA GLY A 45 7.64 -4.29 -7.38
C GLY A 45 7.61 -4.39 -5.84
N ILE A 46 8.60 -3.84 -5.13
CA ILE A 46 8.69 -3.89 -3.67
C ILE A 46 7.45 -3.27 -3.00
N CYS A 47 7.02 -2.09 -3.46
CA CYS A 47 5.83 -1.42 -2.94
C CYS A 47 4.56 -2.28 -3.05
N ARG A 48 4.43 -3.09 -4.11
CA ARG A 48 3.32 -4.03 -4.30
C ARG A 48 3.39 -5.17 -3.28
N VAL A 49 4.57 -5.78 -3.11
CA VAL A 49 4.76 -6.87 -2.14
C VAL A 49 4.42 -6.39 -0.74
N VAL A 50 5.00 -5.27 -0.32
CA VAL A 50 4.77 -4.70 1.01
C VAL A 50 3.30 -4.33 1.23
N CYS A 51 2.63 -3.72 0.24
CA CYS A 51 1.19 -3.47 0.34
C CYS A 51 0.38 -4.76 0.50
N VAL A 52 0.66 -5.79 -0.31
CA VAL A 52 -0.05 -7.08 -0.23
C VAL A 52 0.34 -7.87 1.02
N THR A 53 1.38 -7.50 1.75
CA THR A 53 1.72 -8.15 3.04
C THR A 53 1.14 -7.37 4.21
N TRP A 54 1.35 -6.06 4.28
CA TRP A 54 1.15 -5.25 5.50
C TRP A 54 -0.04 -4.29 5.44
N SER A 55 -0.60 -4.00 4.25
CA SER A 55 -1.76 -3.13 4.16
C SER A 55 -2.96 -3.73 4.90
N GLN A 56 -3.60 -2.92 5.75
CA GLN A 56 -4.87 -3.21 6.41
C GLN A 56 -6.09 -2.79 5.58
N ASP A 57 -5.92 -2.57 4.27
CA ASP A 57 -7.05 -2.29 3.38
C ASP A 57 -8.04 -3.46 3.42
N LYS A 58 -9.28 -3.18 3.87
CA LYS A 58 -10.38 -4.14 3.96
C LYS A 58 -10.69 -4.79 2.60
N ARG A 59 -10.45 -4.09 1.48
CA ARG A 59 -10.60 -4.64 0.12
C ARG A 59 -9.56 -5.69 -0.21
N LEU A 60 -8.32 -5.52 0.29
CA LEU A 60 -7.30 -6.56 0.19
C LEU A 60 -7.54 -7.70 1.18
N ALA A 61 -8.01 -7.42 2.40
CA ALA A 61 -8.27 -8.43 3.42
C ALA A 61 -9.24 -9.52 2.92
N GLN A 62 -10.28 -9.13 2.19
CA GLN A 62 -11.24 -10.07 1.57
C GLN A 62 -10.62 -11.01 0.53
N ARG A 63 -9.45 -10.66 -0.05
CA ARG A 63 -8.74 -11.46 -1.08
C ARG A 63 -7.59 -12.30 -0.51
N ARG A 64 -7.46 -12.42 0.82
CA ARG A 64 -6.40 -13.22 1.46
C ARG A 64 -6.99 -14.37 2.28
N PRO A 65 -7.25 -15.55 1.67
CA PRO A 65 -7.76 -16.72 2.38
C PRO A 65 -6.82 -17.21 3.49
N TRP A 66 -5.52 -16.96 3.36
CA TRP A 66 -4.45 -17.41 4.26
C TRP A 66 -4.21 -16.49 5.46
N ILE A 67 -4.71 -15.25 5.40
CA ILE A 67 -4.80 -14.38 6.58
C ILE A 67 -6.20 -14.57 7.12
N SER A 68 -6.38 -15.62 7.93
CA SER A 68 -7.62 -15.75 8.70
C SER A 68 -7.77 -14.46 9.54
N SER A 69 -8.97 -13.90 9.54
CA SER A 69 -9.39 -12.82 10.44
C SER A 69 -9.14 -13.13 11.92
N ASP A 70 -8.87 -14.39 12.26
CA ASP A 70 -8.59 -14.86 13.61
C ASP A 70 -7.19 -14.46 14.11
N TRP A 71 -6.24 -14.16 13.22
CA TRP A 71 -4.90 -13.68 13.61
C TRP A 71 -4.84 -12.17 13.90
N ILE A 72 -5.84 -11.41 13.46
CA ILE A 72 -5.92 -9.95 13.62
C ILE A 72 -6.76 -9.55 14.84
N ARG A 73 -7.56 -10.47 15.40
CA ARG A 73 -8.24 -10.23 16.67
C ARG A 73 -7.17 -10.17 17.78
N PRO A 74 -7.11 -9.09 18.58
CA PRO A 74 -6.37 -9.15 19.83
C PRO A 74 -6.88 -10.37 20.60
N ARG A 75 -5.98 -11.20 21.14
CA ARG A 75 -6.37 -12.17 22.17
C ARG A 75 -6.86 -11.34 23.36
N THR A 76 -8.16 -11.04 23.38
CA THR A 76 -8.83 -10.57 24.59
C THR A 76 -8.84 -11.77 25.54
N GLY A 77 -7.97 -11.72 26.55
CA GLY A 77 -8.06 -12.56 27.73
C GLY A 77 -9.22 -12.13 28.61
#